data_AF-N8UZ97-F1
#
_entry.id   AF-N8UZ97-F1
#
_cell.length_a   1.000
_cell.length_b   1.000
_cell.length_c   1.000
_cell.angle_alpha   90.00
_cell.angle_beta   90.00
_cell.angle_gamma   90.00
#
_symmetry.space_group_name_H-M   'P 1'
#
loop_
_entity.id
_entity.type
_entity.pdbx_description
1 polymer ?
#
loop_
_entity_poly.entity_id
_entity_poly.type
_entity_poly.pdbx_seq_one_letter_code
_entity_poly.pdbx_strand_id
1 'polypeptide(L)'
;MTQQDSGKNSKYNYVNPNSKFFKLFLVYDIFMVFIIVFNLFCLGMNFFLMSNIGAWFFNTIQLPTVLEFYRTHLHPWVITTEAWFIIFLIVELVIRWFLSIVQKHHARWWFFPFIHWYEILAVIPHFRFLRLFRAGIIAYRLYELGYKVVPDGIRIKAVFYYRVVMEELSDRVVITVIDGIRHELQTSSHHKKIIHDLVDHHRQLFTVTLASLLQESLATALQQQQPLITEKVGVIVNQAIEDTPELTQLLRLIPIVGGRIEQQIQSIGQRLGENISAGLIEPFTAGSTQRPNENYQYIAERVSQLNIDNQYLEELVESVVFESLEAIRKQVKVKQWQQILQESDQLDKKAE
;
A
#
# COMPACT_ATOMS: atom_id res chain seq x y z
N MET A 1 35.31 -0.96 10.80
CA MET A 1 34.68 0.07 11.64
C MET A 1 33.46 -0.55 12.29
N THR A 2 33.58 -0.80 13.58
CA THR A 2 32.59 -1.44 14.45
C THR A 2 31.38 -0.53 14.63
N GLN A 3 30.24 -0.90 14.05
CA GLN A 3 28.96 -0.26 14.37
C GLN A 3 28.59 -0.63 15.80
N GLN A 4 28.71 0.36 16.68
CA GLN A 4 28.10 0.38 18.01
C GLN A 4 26.61 0.08 17.86
N ASP A 5 26.20 -1.08 18.38
CA ASP A 5 24.82 -1.50 18.50
C ASP A 5 24.10 -0.48 19.40
N SER A 6 23.38 0.46 18.78
CA SER A 6 22.61 1.47 19.49
C SER A 6 21.54 0.75 20.31
N GLY A 7 21.69 0.81 21.63
CA GLY A 7 20.77 0.21 22.60
C GLY A 7 19.31 0.54 22.27
N LYS A 8 18.61 -0.43 21.68
CA LYS A 8 17.16 -0.41 21.58
C LYS A 8 16.63 -0.56 23.01
N ASN A 9 16.21 0.57 23.58
CA ASN A 9 15.42 0.61 24.80
C ASN A 9 14.15 -0.23 24.59
N SER A 10 14.17 -1.46 25.08
CA SER A 10 12.99 -2.32 25.15
C SER A 10 11.95 -1.65 26.05
N LYS A 11 10.69 -1.66 25.61
CA LYS A 11 9.54 -1.00 26.25
C LYS A 11 9.21 -1.52 27.67
N TYR A 12 9.96 -2.49 28.18
CA TYR A 12 9.78 -3.11 29.50
C TYR A 12 10.93 -2.83 30.49
N ASN A 13 11.74 -1.79 30.26
CA ASN A 13 12.87 -1.40 31.12
C ASN A 13 12.47 -0.75 32.48
N TYR A 14 11.32 -1.12 33.05
CA TYR A 14 10.83 -0.59 34.34
C TYR A 14 11.08 -1.50 35.54
N VAL A 15 11.80 -2.61 35.36
CA VAL A 15 12.08 -3.52 36.49
C VAL A 15 13.58 -3.64 36.70
N ASN A 16 14.06 -2.89 37.67
CA ASN A 16 15.45 -2.90 38.13
C ASN A 16 15.91 -4.35 38.40
N PRO A 17 16.92 -4.88 37.69
CA PRO A 17 17.38 -6.27 37.81
C PRO A 17 17.84 -6.66 39.22
N ASN A 18 18.10 -5.68 40.08
CA ASN A 18 18.61 -5.87 41.44
C ASN A 18 17.54 -5.76 42.55
N SER A 19 16.26 -5.60 42.18
CA SER A 19 15.16 -5.59 43.15
C SER A 19 14.90 -7.00 43.69
N LYS A 20 14.93 -7.18 45.02
CA LYS A 20 14.56 -8.44 45.69
C LYS A 20 13.15 -8.93 45.28
N PHE A 21 12.25 -7.99 44.96
CA PHE A 21 10.89 -8.27 44.49
C PHE A 21 10.87 -8.94 43.12
N PHE A 22 11.78 -8.56 42.22
CA PHE A 22 11.89 -9.17 40.89
C PHE A 22 12.49 -10.58 40.94
N LYS A 23 13.51 -10.80 41.78
CA LYS A 23 14.06 -12.14 42.03
C LYS A 23 13.00 -13.09 42.62
N LEU A 24 12.18 -12.61 43.54
CA LEU A 24 11.04 -13.35 44.09
C LEU A 24 9.99 -13.70 43.02
N PHE A 25 9.65 -12.75 42.15
CA PHE A 25 8.71 -12.98 41.04
C PHE A 25 9.26 -13.99 40.03
N LEU A 26 10.55 -13.93 39.72
CA LEU A 26 11.22 -14.86 38.80
C LEU A 26 11.27 -16.29 39.37
N VAL A 27 11.60 -16.44 40.65
CA VAL A 27 11.57 -17.75 41.34
C VAL A 27 10.15 -18.32 41.36
N TYR A 28 9.15 -17.49 41.63
CA TYR A 28 7.74 -17.88 41.56
C TYR A 28 7.33 -18.32 40.16
N ASP A 29 7.72 -17.58 39.11
CA ASP A 29 7.44 -17.92 37.73
C ASP A 29 8.12 -19.24 37.30
N ILE A 30 9.37 -19.50 37.73
CA ILE A 30 10.05 -20.79 37.51
C ILE A 30 9.33 -21.93 38.21
N PHE A 31 8.94 -21.74 39.47
CA PHE A 31 8.18 -22.73 40.23
C PHE A 31 6.83 -23.04 39.55
N MET A 32 6.13 -22.01 39.07
CA MET A 32 4.89 -22.16 38.33
C MET A 32 5.09 -22.92 37.02
N VAL A 33 6.16 -22.65 36.25
CA VAL A 33 6.49 -23.42 35.04
C VAL A 33 6.78 -24.87 35.39
N PHE A 34 7.53 -25.13 36.46
CA PHE A 34 7.81 -26.48 36.90
C PHE A 34 6.52 -27.26 37.21
N ILE A 35 5.59 -26.66 37.96
CA ILE A 35 4.29 -27.30 38.24
C ILE A 35 3.49 -27.52 36.93
N ILE A 36 3.50 -26.55 36.01
CA ILE A 36 2.81 -26.69 34.71
C ILE A 36 3.40 -27.85 33.90
N VAL A 37 4.73 -27.95 33.81
CA VAL A 37 5.42 -29.02 33.08
C VAL A 37 5.14 -30.37 33.73
N PHE A 38 5.18 -30.45 35.05
CA PHE A 38 4.85 -31.66 35.80
C PHE A 38 3.38 -32.07 35.60
N ASN A 39 2.44 -31.12 35.69
CA ASN A 39 1.02 -31.37 35.43
C ASN A 39 0.78 -31.86 33.99
N LEU A 40 1.43 -31.23 33.01
CA LEU A 40 1.34 -31.62 31.61
C LEU A 40 1.96 -33.01 31.37
N PHE A 41 3.05 -33.33 32.07
CA PHE A 41 3.66 -34.66 32.05
C PHE A 41 2.73 -35.72 32.65
N CYS A 42 2.14 -35.49 33.81
CA CYS A 42 1.15 -36.40 34.41
C CYS A 42 -0.04 -36.66 33.48
N LEU A 43 -0.52 -35.61 32.79
CA LEU A 43 -1.61 -35.74 31.82
C LEU A 43 -1.18 -36.47 30.54
N GLY A 44 0.04 -36.22 30.04
CA GLY A 44 0.61 -36.95 28.91
C GLY A 44 0.76 -38.44 29.21
N MET A 45 1.26 -38.78 30.41
CA MET A 45 1.32 -40.15 30.90
C MET A 45 -0.07 -40.77 31.04
N ASN A 46 -1.05 -40.02 31.57
CA ASN A 46 -2.43 -40.48 31.67
C ASN A 46 -3.05 -40.78 30.30
N PHE A 47 -2.84 -39.90 29.32
CA PHE A 47 -3.29 -40.10 27.95
C PHE A 47 -2.63 -41.34 27.31
N PHE A 48 -1.32 -41.51 27.52
CA PHE A 48 -0.60 -42.69 27.05
C PHE A 48 -1.12 -43.99 27.67
N LEU A 49 -1.33 -44.03 28.99
CA LEU A 49 -1.80 -45.20 29.74
C LEU A 49 -3.28 -45.55 29.45
N MET A 50 -4.10 -44.55 29.12
CA MET A 50 -5.50 -44.77 28.72
C MET A 50 -5.63 -45.15 27.23
N SER A 51 -4.65 -44.82 26.41
CA SER A 51 -4.62 -45.13 24.97
C SER A 51 -4.38 -46.62 24.67
N ASN A 52 -4.79 -47.05 23.47
CA ASN A 52 -4.56 -48.40 22.95
C ASN A 52 -3.05 -48.73 22.84
N ILE A 53 -2.21 -47.72 22.67
CA ILE A 53 -0.74 -47.86 22.61
C ILE A 53 -0.18 -48.26 23.98
N GLY A 54 -0.66 -47.64 25.07
CA GLY A 54 -0.27 -48.01 26.42
C GLY A 54 -0.75 -49.42 26.79
N ALA A 55 -1.97 -49.78 26.39
CA ALA A 55 -2.49 -51.13 26.58
C ALA A 55 -1.63 -52.20 25.88
N TRP A 56 -1.21 -51.94 24.64
CA TRP A 56 -0.31 -52.81 23.90
C TRP A 56 1.06 -52.94 24.60
N PHE A 57 1.69 -51.81 24.98
CA PHE A 57 3.02 -51.79 25.61
C PHE A 57 3.07 -52.56 26.94
N PHE A 58 2.10 -52.35 27.82
CA PHE A 58 2.05 -53.04 29.12
C PHE A 58 1.67 -54.52 29.00
N ASN A 59 0.92 -54.91 27.97
CA ASN A 59 0.63 -56.31 27.67
C ASN A 59 1.88 -57.03 27.15
N THR A 60 2.68 -56.38 26.30
CA THR A 60 3.97 -56.92 25.82
C THR A 60 4.99 -57.16 26.95
N ILE A 61 4.99 -56.30 27.98
CA ILE A 61 5.90 -56.41 29.14
C ILE A 61 5.31 -57.33 30.25
N GLN A 62 4.13 -57.93 30.02
CA GLN A 62 3.44 -58.81 30.98
C GLN A 62 3.10 -58.16 32.34
N LEU A 63 2.86 -56.84 32.36
CA LEU A 63 2.41 -56.10 33.55
C LEU A 63 0.99 -55.51 33.42
N PRO A 64 -0.03 -56.30 33.04
CA PRO A 64 -1.39 -55.79 32.87
C PRO A 64 -2.02 -55.32 34.19
N THR A 65 -1.66 -55.93 35.32
CA THR A 65 -2.17 -55.58 36.66
C THR A 65 -1.79 -54.15 37.09
N VAL A 66 -0.62 -53.67 36.66
CA VAL A 66 -0.16 -52.29 36.95
C VAL A 66 -0.99 -51.28 36.14
N LEU A 67 -1.36 -51.64 34.91
CA LEU A 67 -2.22 -50.82 34.06
C LEU A 67 -3.65 -50.74 34.59
N GLU A 68 -4.21 -51.86 35.05
CA GLU A 68 -5.54 -51.89 35.68
C GLU A 68 -5.58 -51.12 37.00
N PHE A 69 -4.56 -51.27 37.86
CA PHE A 69 -4.46 -50.49 39.09
C PHE A 69 -4.42 -48.98 38.80
N TYR A 70 -3.66 -48.57 37.78
CA TYR A 70 -3.60 -47.18 37.34
C TYR A 70 -4.97 -46.67 36.84
N ARG A 71 -5.65 -47.43 35.99
CA ARG A 71 -6.96 -47.05 35.43
C ARG A 71 -8.05 -46.94 36.48
N THR A 72 -8.06 -47.83 37.47
CA THR A 72 -9.11 -47.86 38.49
C THR A 72 -8.84 -46.88 39.63
N HIS A 73 -7.59 -46.78 40.10
CA HIS A 73 -7.27 -46.02 41.31
C HIS A 73 -6.60 -44.68 41.01
N LEU A 74 -5.68 -44.57 40.05
CA LEU A 74 -4.91 -43.34 39.84
C LEU A 74 -5.55 -42.37 38.84
N HIS A 75 -6.25 -42.87 37.82
CA HIS A 75 -6.91 -42.04 36.81
C HIS A 75 -7.91 -41.01 37.40
N PRO A 76 -8.79 -41.36 38.36
CA PRO A 76 -9.68 -40.37 38.98
C PRO A 76 -8.94 -39.27 39.74
N TRP A 77 -7.80 -39.60 40.38
CA TRP A 77 -6.96 -38.64 41.07
C TRP A 77 -6.26 -37.68 40.09
N VAL A 78 -5.82 -38.16 38.92
CA VAL A 78 -5.23 -37.30 37.88
C VAL A 78 -6.26 -36.27 37.38
N ILE A 79 -7.51 -36.68 37.14
CA ILE A 79 -8.57 -35.75 36.71
C ILE A 79 -8.90 -34.75 37.83
N THR A 80 -8.99 -35.22 39.07
CA THR A 80 -9.31 -34.36 40.22
C THR A 80 -8.21 -33.33 40.45
N THR A 81 -6.95 -33.75 40.46
CA THR A 81 -5.80 -32.83 40.60
C THR A 81 -5.71 -31.84 39.44
N GLU A 82 -6.10 -32.23 38.22
CA GLU A 82 -6.22 -31.31 37.09
C GLU A 82 -7.29 -30.22 37.34
N ALA A 83 -8.47 -30.60 37.83
CA ALA A 83 -9.52 -29.63 38.14
C ALA A 83 -9.07 -28.61 39.19
N TRP A 84 -8.42 -29.08 40.26
CA TRP A 84 -7.83 -28.21 41.28
C TRP A 84 -6.76 -27.28 40.70
N PHE A 85 -5.93 -27.79 39.78
CA PHE A 85 -4.90 -26.99 39.13
C PHE A 85 -5.50 -25.88 38.24
N ILE A 86 -6.60 -26.16 37.53
CA ILE A 86 -7.31 -25.14 36.74
C ILE A 86 -7.90 -24.06 37.64
N ILE A 87 -8.54 -24.45 38.76
CA ILE A 87 -9.06 -23.50 39.75
C ILE A 87 -7.93 -22.62 40.29
N PHE A 88 -6.79 -23.23 40.63
CA PHE A 88 -5.61 -22.49 41.07
C PHE A 88 -5.12 -21.48 40.02
N LEU A 89 -5.05 -21.86 38.74
CA LEU A 89 -4.68 -20.94 37.65
C LEU A 89 -5.69 -19.81 37.46
N ILE A 90 -6.98 -20.07 37.61
CA ILE A 90 -8.02 -19.01 37.57
C ILE A 90 -7.82 -18.02 38.71
N VAL A 91 -7.62 -18.52 39.92
CA VAL A 91 -7.38 -17.68 41.10
C VAL A 91 -6.10 -16.87 40.92
N GLU A 92 -5.02 -17.48 40.44
CA GLU A 92 -3.76 -16.79 40.14
C GLU A 92 -3.98 -15.68 39.10
N LEU A 93 -4.69 -15.96 38.01
CA LEU A 93 -5.02 -14.99 36.97
C LEU A 93 -5.80 -13.80 37.54
N VAL A 94 -6.81 -14.07 38.38
CA VAL A 94 -7.62 -13.03 39.03
C VAL A 94 -6.77 -12.19 39.98
N ILE A 95 -5.89 -12.81 40.77
CA ILE A 95 -4.99 -12.08 41.67
C ILE A 95 -4.01 -11.20 40.88
N ARG A 96 -3.39 -11.74 39.81
CA ARG A 96 -2.49 -10.97 38.94
C ARG A 96 -3.23 -9.82 38.25
N TRP A 97 -4.46 -10.06 37.79
CA TRP A 97 -5.30 -9.02 37.20
C TRP A 97 -5.63 -7.93 38.23
N PHE A 98 -5.99 -8.31 39.45
CA PHE A 98 -6.25 -7.37 40.55
C PHE A 98 -5.00 -6.55 40.92
N LEU A 99 -3.83 -7.19 41.05
CA LEU A 99 -2.56 -6.49 41.29
C LEU A 99 -2.22 -5.50 40.16
N SER A 100 -2.50 -5.86 38.90
CA SER A 100 -2.30 -4.97 37.75
C SER A 100 -3.20 -3.73 37.80
N ILE A 101 -4.44 -3.88 38.27
CA ILE A 101 -5.39 -2.77 38.49
C ILE A 101 -4.85 -1.84 39.59
N VAL A 102 -4.37 -2.38 40.70
CA VAL A 102 -3.84 -1.60 41.84
C VAL A 102 -2.56 -0.85 41.47
N GLN A 103 -1.67 -1.46 40.68
CA GLN A 103 -0.38 -0.87 40.31
C GLN A 103 -0.45 0.10 39.11
N LYS A 104 -1.64 0.34 38.52
CA LYS A 104 -1.85 1.22 37.35
C LYS A 104 -0.86 0.98 36.20
N HIS A 105 -0.46 -0.27 35.98
CA HIS A 105 0.63 -0.59 35.03
C HIS A 105 0.22 -0.39 33.56
N HIS A 106 -1.08 -0.32 33.26
CA HIS A 106 -1.62 -0.11 31.92
C HIS A 106 -2.67 1.02 31.91
N ALA A 107 -2.72 1.79 30.81
CA ALA A 107 -3.55 2.99 30.67
C ALA A 107 -5.06 2.75 30.94
N ARG A 108 -5.54 1.50 30.82
CA ARG A 108 -6.90 1.07 31.22
C ARG A 108 -6.88 -0.40 31.69
N TRP A 109 -7.62 -0.69 32.75
CA TRP A 109 -7.78 -2.01 33.40
C TRP A 109 -8.25 -3.14 32.47
N TRP A 110 -8.99 -2.83 31.41
CA TRP A 110 -9.52 -3.80 30.43
C TRP A 110 -8.48 -4.30 29.43
N PHE A 111 -7.28 -3.71 29.37
CA PHE A 111 -6.25 -4.11 28.41
C PHE A 111 -5.43 -5.34 28.87
N PHE A 112 -5.48 -5.66 30.17
CA PHE A 112 -4.81 -6.83 30.76
C PHE A 112 -5.14 -8.16 30.05
N PRO A 113 -6.42 -8.53 29.82
CA PRO A 113 -6.77 -9.77 29.12
C PRO A 113 -6.30 -9.83 27.65
N PHE A 114 -6.11 -8.69 26.97
CA PHE A 114 -5.62 -8.68 25.58
C PHE A 114 -4.12 -8.90 25.48
N ILE A 115 -3.34 -8.36 26.43
CA ILE A 115 -1.91 -8.64 26.50
C ILE A 115 -1.67 -10.09 26.95
N HIS A 116 -2.47 -10.55 27.92
CA HIS A 116 -2.34 -11.87 28.55
C HIS A 116 -3.34 -12.89 28.00
N TRP A 117 -3.76 -12.73 26.73
CA TRP A 117 -4.73 -13.61 26.09
C TRP A 117 -4.32 -15.09 26.14
N TYR A 118 -3.00 -15.34 26.08
CA TYR A 118 -2.42 -16.66 26.23
C TYR A 118 -2.68 -17.29 27.61
N GLU A 119 -2.73 -16.51 28.69
CA GLU A 119 -3.02 -17.01 30.04
C GLU A 119 -4.50 -17.40 30.16
N ILE A 120 -5.39 -16.64 29.51
CA ILE A 120 -6.82 -16.93 29.47
C ILE A 120 -7.08 -18.23 28.71
N LEU A 121 -6.44 -18.40 27.54
CA LEU A 121 -6.59 -19.64 26.77
C LEU A 121 -5.96 -20.85 27.47
N ALA A 122 -4.88 -20.65 28.23
CA ALA A 122 -4.20 -21.72 28.96
C ALA A 122 -5.03 -22.32 30.11
N VAL A 123 -6.05 -21.61 30.60
CA VAL A 123 -7.02 -22.11 31.59
C VAL A 123 -7.98 -23.12 30.95
N ILE A 124 -8.26 -22.99 29.65
CA ILE A 124 -9.25 -23.82 28.96
C ILE A 124 -8.80 -25.28 28.94
N PRO A 125 -9.64 -26.24 29.42
CA PRO A 125 -9.29 -27.66 29.47
C PRO A 125 -8.95 -28.27 28.10
N HIS A 126 -9.40 -27.73 26.98
CA HIS A 126 -9.05 -28.24 25.65
C HIS A 126 -7.71 -27.73 25.13
N PHE A 127 -7.24 -26.58 25.61
CA PHE A 127 -6.00 -25.94 25.17
C PHE A 127 -4.86 -26.11 26.18
N ARG A 128 -4.77 -27.29 26.80
CA ARG A 128 -3.81 -27.60 27.89
C ARG A 128 -2.35 -27.34 27.51
N PHE A 129 -1.99 -27.65 26.27
CA PHE A 129 -0.66 -27.38 25.71
C PHE A 129 -0.31 -25.89 25.72
N LEU A 130 -1.30 -24.99 25.61
CA LEU A 130 -1.03 -23.55 25.60
C LEU A 130 -0.42 -23.04 26.92
N ARG A 131 -0.56 -23.79 28.02
CA ARG A 131 0.14 -23.49 29.29
C ARG A 131 1.66 -23.44 29.10
N LEU A 132 2.21 -24.17 28.13
CA LEU A 132 3.63 -24.17 27.81
C LEU A 132 4.10 -22.84 27.17
N PHE A 133 3.21 -22.04 26.56
CA PHE A 133 3.56 -20.69 26.10
C PHE A 133 4.07 -19.81 27.24
N ARG A 134 3.60 -20.04 28.48
CA ARG A 134 4.12 -19.34 29.66
C ARG A 134 5.61 -19.63 29.87
N ALA A 135 6.06 -20.87 29.66
CA ALA A 135 7.48 -21.23 29.69
C ALA A 135 8.27 -20.50 28.60
N GLY A 136 7.70 -20.37 27.39
CA GLY A 136 8.29 -19.59 26.29
C GLY A 136 8.44 -18.10 26.60
N ILE A 137 7.44 -17.49 27.25
CA ILE A 137 7.49 -16.07 27.66
C ILE A 137 8.51 -15.85 28.78
N ILE A 138 8.62 -16.77 29.73
CA ILE A 138 9.64 -16.70 30.77
C ILE A 138 11.04 -16.86 30.17
N ALA A 139 11.22 -17.77 29.20
CA ALA A 139 12.47 -17.87 28.45
C ALA A 139 12.81 -16.57 27.70
N TYR A 140 11.81 -15.91 27.12
CA TYR A 140 11.97 -14.58 26.50
C TYR A 140 12.34 -13.50 27.52
N ARG A 141 11.69 -13.45 28.70
CA ARG A 141 12.05 -12.51 29.77
C ARG A 141 13.45 -12.78 30.32
N LEU A 142 13.86 -14.04 30.44
CA LEU A 142 15.23 -14.41 30.85
C LEU A 142 16.27 -13.92 29.84
N TYR A 143 15.94 -13.97 28.55
CA TYR A 143 16.78 -13.43 27.48
C TYR A 143 16.91 -11.91 27.54
N GLU A 144 15.82 -11.19 27.82
CA GLU A 144 15.83 -9.74 28.00
C GLU A 144 16.71 -9.29 29.20
N LEU A 145 16.92 -10.19 30.17
CA LEU A 145 17.83 -10.01 31.32
C LEU A 145 19.30 -10.36 31.02
N GLY A 146 19.63 -10.73 29.78
CA GLY A 146 21.00 -11.06 29.35
C GLY A 146 21.38 -12.54 29.48
N TYR A 147 20.47 -13.42 29.92
CA TYR A 147 20.69 -14.87 29.90
C TYR A 147 20.34 -15.43 28.52
N LYS A 148 21.35 -15.80 27.71
CA LYS A 148 21.15 -16.44 26.40
C LYS A 148 20.59 -17.86 26.53
N VAL A 149 19.30 -17.99 26.80
CA VAL A 149 18.60 -19.29 26.89
C VAL A 149 18.15 -19.80 25.51
N VAL A 150 17.94 -18.90 24.55
CA VAL A 150 17.47 -19.24 23.19
C VAL A 150 18.58 -19.03 22.16
N PRO A 151 18.89 -20.02 21.29
CA PRO A 151 19.86 -19.86 20.20
C PRO A 151 19.43 -18.77 19.19
N ASP A 152 20.38 -17.92 18.78
CA ASP A 152 20.13 -16.80 17.85
C ASP A 152 19.54 -17.27 16.49
N GLY A 153 19.91 -18.47 16.03
CA GLY A 153 19.41 -19.03 14.76
C GLY A 153 17.90 -19.32 14.73
N ILE A 154 17.29 -19.70 15.87
CA ILE A 154 15.83 -19.96 15.94
C ILE A 154 15.08 -18.62 15.89
N ARG A 155 15.62 -17.59 16.54
CA ARG A 155 15.04 -16.24 16.55
C ARG A 155 15.02 -15.61 15.17
N ILE A 156 16.15 -15.66 14.46
CA ILE A 156 16.27 -15.09 13.10
C ILE A 156 15.24 -15.77 12.17
N LYS A 157 15.13 -17.11 12.23
CA LYS A 157 14.11 -17.86 11.48
C LYS A 157 12.69 -17.45 11.86
N ALA A 158 12.37 -17.33 13.15
CA ALA A 158 11.04 -16.92 13.60
C ALA A 158 10.65 -15.52 13.10
N VAL A 159 11.57 -14.56 13.17
CA VAL A 159 11.35 -13.20 12.65
C VAL A 159 11.17 -13.21 11.13
N PHE A 160 11.94 -14.02 10.42
CA PHE A 160 11.80 -14.21 8.97
C PHE A 160 10.41 -14.74 8.60
N TYR A 161 9.97 -15.85 9.19
CA TYR A 161 8.64 -16.42 8.91
C TYR A 161 7.50 -15.47 9.30
N TYR A 162 7.65 -14.73 10.41
CA TYR A 162 6.68 -13.71 10.77
C TYR A 162 6.55 -12.63 9.68
N ARG A 163 7.68 -12.14 9.14
CA ARG A 163 7.67 -11.17 8.04
C ARG A 163 7.03 -11.73 6.78
N VAL A 164 7.36 -12.97 6.40
CA VAL A 164 6.75 -13.65 5.24
C VAL A 164 5.23 -13.70 5.37
N VAL A 165 4.70 -14.14 6.52
CA VAL A 165 3.25 -14.23 6.74
C VAL A 165 2.61 -12.85 6.72
N MET A 166 3.22 -11.86 7.37
CA MET A 166 2.69 -10.49 7.39
C MET A 166 2.67 -9.85 6.01
N GLU A 167 3.70 -10.11 5.19
CA GLU A 167 3.77 -9.65 3.80
C GLU A 167 2.66 -10.29 2.98
N GLU A 168 2.51 -11.62 2.97
CA GLU A 168 1.46 -12.32 2.19
C GLU A 168 0.04 -11.88 2.60
N LEU A 169 -0.18 -11.64 3.90
CA LEU A 169 -1.45 -11.12 4.39
C LEU A 169 -1.68 -9.68 3.92
N SER A 170 -0.66 -8.81 4.06
CA SER A 170 -0.74 -7.42 3.62
C SER A 170 -0.99 -7.33 2.12
N ASP A 171 -0.26 -8.08 1.30
CA ASP A 171 -0.40 -8.08 -0.16
C ASP A 171 -1.81 -8.52 -0.56
N ARG A 172 -2.35 -9.57 0.08
CA ARG A 172 -3.71 -10.02 -0.18
C ARG A 172 -4.74 -8.95 0.18
N VAL A 173 -4.57 -8.24 1.30
CA VAL A 173 -5.46 -7.14 1.68
C VAL A 173 -5.37 -6.01 0.67
N VAL A 174 -4.17 -5.58 0.29
CA VAL A 174 -3.97 -4.48 -0.68
C VAL A 174 -4.56 -4.84 -2.04
N ILE A 175 -4.32 -6.06 -2.55
CA ILE A 175 -4.93 -6.53 -3.80
C ILE A 175 -6.46 -6.53 -3.69
N THR A 176 -7.01 -6.98 -2.56
CA THR A 176 -8.46 -6.99 -2.33
C THR A 176 -9.04 -5.57 -2.33
N VAL A 177 -8.35 -4.62 -1.71
CA VAL A 177 -8.77 -3.21 -1.68
C VAL A 177 -8.69 -2.61 -3.09
N ILE A 178 -7.62 -2.86 -3.85
CA ILE A 178 -7.48 -2.39 -5.24
C ILE A 178 -8.57 -2.99 -6.13
N ASP A 179 -8.83 -4.30 -6.03
CA ASP A 179 -9.91 -4.96 -6.78
C ASP A 179 -11.29 -4.42 -6.36
N GLY A 180 -11.48 -4.06 -5.08
CA GLY A 180 -12.66 -3.38 -4.56
C GLY A 180 -12.86 -1.97 -5.15
N ILE A 181 -11.82 -1.13 -5.14
CA ILE A 181 -11.83 0.19 -5.77
C ILE A 181 -12.14 0.07 -7.27
N ARG A 182 -11.49 -0.87 -7.96
CA ARG A 182 -11.76 -1.13 -9.38
C ARG A 182 -13.22 -1.51 -9.60
N HIS A 183 -13.78 -2.38 -8.78
CA HIS A 183 -15.17 -2.79 -8.88
C HIS A 183 -16.14 -1.62 -8.63
N GLU A 184 -15.88 -0.80 -7.61
CA GLU A 184 -16.68 0.40 -7.32
C GLU A 184 -16.62 1.42 -8.46
N LEU A 185 -15.45 1.63 -9.07
CA LEU A 185 -15.31 2.50 -10.23
C LEU A 185 -16.06 1.96 -11.46
N GLN A 186 -16.11 0.64 -11.67
CA GLN A 186 -16.81 0.03 -12.81
C GLN A 186 -18.33 -0.04 -12.65
N THR A 187 -18.82 -0.20 -11.41
CA THR A 187 -20.25 -0.47 -11.16
C THR A 187 -21.02 0.72 -10.61
N SER A 188 -20.34 1.67 -9.97
CA SER A 188 -21.01 2.81 -9.36
C SER A 188 -21.27 3.93 -10.38
N SER A 189 -22.48 4.47 -10.35
CA SER A 189 -22.81 5.75 -11.00
C SER A 189 -22.02 6.94 -10.41
N HIS A 190 -21.32 6.73 -9.30
CA HIS A 190 -20.43 7.70 -8.66
C HIS A 190 -19.08 7.86 -9.38
N HIS A 191 -18.68 6.95 -10.29
CA HIS A 191 -17.42 7.10 -11.03
C HIS A 191 -17.39 8.41 -11.83
N LYS A 192 -18.54 8.77 -12.44
CA LYS A 192 -18.72 10.05 -13.14
C LYS A 192 -18.44 11.24 -12.25
N LYS A 193 -18.91 11.20 -11.01
CA LYS A 193 -18.70 12.26 -10.03
C LYS A 193 -17.24 12.35 -9.60
N ILE A 194 -16.57 11.22 -9.40
CA ILE A 194 -15.14 11.19 -9.02
C ILE A 194 -14.28 11.74 -10.16
N ILE A 195 -14.54 11.35 -11.41
CA ILE A 195 -13.83 11.87 -12.58
C ILE A 195 -14.06 13.37 -12.72
N HIS A 196 -15.31 13.82 -12.58
CA HIS A 196 -15.67 15.23 -12.65
C HIS A 196 -14.96 16.04 -11.56
N ASP A 197 -15.03 15.61 -10.29
CA ASP A 197 -14.36 16.27 -9.17
C ASP A 197 -12.83 16.30 -9.35
N LEU A 198 -12.25 15.23 -9.92
CA LEU A 198 -10.80 15.15 -10.13
C LEU A 198 -10.33 16.09 -11.24
N VAL A 199 -11.05 16.16 -12.36
CA VAL A 199 -10.74 17.10 -13.44
C VAL A 199 -10.98 18.54 -12.96
N ASP A 200 -12.09 18.79 -12.26
CA ASP A 200 -12.43 20.09 -11.66
C ASP A 200 -11.33 20.61 -10.75
N HIS A 201 -10.83 19.75 -9.86
CA HIS A 201 -9.76 20.09 -8.95
C HIS A 201 -8.45 20.45 -9.67
N HIS A 202 -8.18 19.82 -10.82
CA HIS A 202 -6.94 20.01 -11.57
C HIS A 202 -7.13 20.91 -12.82
N ARG A 203 -8.24 21.64 -12.95
CA ARG A 203 -8.53 22.49 -14.12
C ARG A 203 -7.39 23.46 -14.44
N GLN A 204 -6.81 24.11 -13.43
CA GLN A 204 -5.68 25.02 -13.62
C GLN A 204 -4.46 24.34 -14.25
N LEU A 205 -4.11 23.13 -13.76
CA LEU A 205 -3.00 22.35 -14.31
C LEU A 205 -3.28 21.96 -15.76
N PHE A 206 -4.52 21.59 -16.06
CA PHE A 206 -4.95 21.27 -17.41
C PHE A 206 -4.86 22.49 -18.34
N THR A 207 -5.31 23.67 -17.89
CA THR A 207 -5.20 24.93 -18.64
C THR A 207 -3.75 25.24 -19.01
N VAL A 208 -2.85 25.18 -18.03
CA VAL A 208 -1.43 25.47 -18.26
C VAL A 208 -0.82 24.45 -19.23
N THR A 209 -1.11 23.16 -19.02
CA THR A 209 -0.57 22.09 -19.86
C THR A 209 -1.08 22.19 -21.30
N LEU A 210 -2.38 22.41 -21.50
CA LEU A 210 -2.98 22.57 -22.82
C LEU A 210 -2.44 23.82 -23.52
N ALA A 211 -2.32 24.96 -22.83
CA ALA A 211 -1.72 26.16 -23.39
C ALA A 211 -0.27 25.94 -23.84
N SER A 212 0.53 25.22 -23.04
CA SER A 212 1.90 24.87 -23.42
C SER A 212 1.97 23.92 -24.62
N LEU A 213 1.07 22.92 -24.70
CA LEU A 213 1.01 21.98 -25.83
C LEU A 213 0.59 22.69 -27.12
N LEU A 214 -0.38 23.61 -27.06
CA LEU A 214 -0.78 24.43 -28.20
C LEU A 214 0.36 25.35 -28.65
N GLN A 215 1.08 25.96 -27.72
CA GLN A 215 2.25 26.78 -28.05
C GLN A 215 3.36 25.95 -28.69
N GLU A 216 3.62 24.73 -28.21
CA GLU A 216 4.68 23.88 -28.76
C GLU A 216 4.32 23.32 -30.14
N SER A 217 3.09 22.82 -30.30
CA SER A 217 2.66 22.14 -31.53
C SER A 217 2.10 23.09 -32.57
N LEU A 218 1.07 23.87 -32.22
CA LEU A 218 0.31 24.67 -33.16
C LEU A 218 1.06 25.94 -33.56
N ALA A 219 1.76 26.60 -32.62
CA ALA A 219 2.58 27.77 -32.95
C ALA A 219 3.70 27.39 -33.93
N THR A 220 4.39 26.27 -33.68
CA THR A 220 5.45 25.74 -34.56
C THR A 220 4.90 25.35 -35.93
N ALA A 221 3.75 24.66 -35.98
CA ALA A 221 3.12 24.29 -37.24
C ALA A 221 2.67 25.53 -38.05
N LEU A 222 2.08 26.53 -37.37
CA LEU A 222 1.69 27.80 -37.99
C LEU A 222 2.90 28.57 -38.48
N GLN A 223 4.01 28.60 -37.74
CA GLN A 223 5.25 29.26 -38.17
C GLN A 223 5.84 28.59 -39.42
N GLN A 224 5.80 27.26 -39.49
CA GLN A 224 6.26 26.51 -40.67
C GLN A 224 5.35 26.73 -41.89
N GLN A 225 4.04 26.83 -41.68
CA GLN A 225 3.06 27.03 -42.77
C GLN A 225 2.80 28.50 -43.11
N GLN A 226 3.27 29.45 -42.30
CA GLN A 226 3.08 30.88 -42.50
C GLN A 226 3.35 31.34 -43.94
N PRO A 227 4.51 31.05 -44.57
CA PRO A 227 4.79 31.50 -45.94
C PRO A 227 3.77 30.97 -46.96
N LEU A 228 3.36 29.71 -46.80
CA LEU A 228 2.37 29.08 -47.69
C LEU A 228 0.98 29.71 -47.51
N ILE A 229 0.57 30.00 -46.27
CA ILE A 229 -0.72 30.62 -45.98
C ILE A 229 -0.74 32.06 -46.53
N THR A 230 0.31 32.84 -46.28
CA THR A 230 0.39 34.23 -46.77
C THR A 230 0.35 34.30 -48.29
N GLU A 231 1.09 33.43 -48.98
CA GLU A 231 1.08 33.35 -50.45
C GLU A 231 -0.31 32.96 -50.98
N LYS A 232 -0.93 31.93 -50.40
CA LYS A 232 -2.27 31.48 -50.82
C LYS A 232 -3.32 32.58 -50.63
N VAL A 233 -3.29 33.31 -49.52
CA VAL A 233 -4.23 34.42 -49.31
C VAL A 233 -3.94 35.56 -50.30
N GLY A 234 -2.69 35.86 -50.60
CA GLY A 234 -2.32 36.80 -51.66
C GLY A 234 -2.94 36.44 -53.01
N VAL A 235 -2.86 35.17 -53.41
CA VAL A 235 -3.46 34.66 -54.66
C VAL A 235 -4.99 34.73 -54.63
N ILE A 236 -5.62 34.36 -53.50
CA ILE A 236 -7.09 34.44 -53.35
C ILE A 236 -7.58 35.88 -53.46
N VAL A 237 -6.88 36.84 -52.86
CA VAL A 237 -7.24 38.26 -52.96
C VAL A 237 -7.05 38.76 -54.39
N ASN A 238 -5.99 38.35 -55.08
CA ASN A 238 -5.80 38.68 -56.49
C ASN A 238 -6.95 38.16 -57.36
N GLN A 239 -7.32 36.88 -57.17
CA GLN A 239 -8.44 36.26 -57.89
C GLN A 239 -9.77 36.95 -57.59
N ALA A 240 -10.03 37.30 -56.33
CA ALA A 240 -11.25 38.01 -55.94
C ALA A 240 -11.35 39.40 -56.60
N ILE A 241 -10.23 40.10 -56.77
CA ILE A 241 -10.16 41.38 -57.47
C ILE A 241 -10.46 41.21 -58.97
N GLU A 242 -9.92 40.18 -59.61
CA GLU A 242 -10.19 39.84 -61.02
C GLU A 242 -11.67 39.46 -61.26
N ASP A 243 -12.24 38.71 -60.32
CA ASP A 243 -13.62 38.21 -60.38
C ASP A 243 -14.66 39.25 -59.93
N THR A 244 -14.26 40.49 -59.61
CA THR A 244 -15.18 41.57 -59.22
C THR A 244 -15.61 42.39 -60.46
N PRO A 245 -16.80 42.13 -61.05
CA PRO A 245 -17.22 42.75 -62.30
C PRO A 245 -17.40 44.26 -62.21
N GLU A 246 -17.72 44.80 -61.03
CA GLU A 246 -17.87 46.25 -60.79
C GLU A 246 -16.55 46.99 -60.98
N LEU A 247 -15.45 46.40 -60.51
CA LEU A 247 -14.12 46.97 -60.64
C LEU A 247 -13.67 46.94 -62.10
N THR A 248 -13.86 45.81 -62.76
CA THR A 248 -13.52 45.62 -64.18
C THR A 248 -14.35 46.55 -65.09
N GLN A 249 -15.63 46.77 -64.76
CA GLN A 249 -16.49 47.74 -65.45
C GLN A 249 -16.02 49.18 -65.24
N LEU A 250 -15.66 49.57 -64.01
CA LEU A 250 -15.13 50.91 -63.72
C LEU A 250 -13.80 51.17 -64.45
N LEU A 251 -12.89 50.21 -64.46
CA LEU A 251 -11.57 50.35 -65.09
C LEU A 251 -11.66 50.45 -66.62
N ARG A 252 -12.66 49.81 -67.23
CA ARG A 252 -12.93 49.88 -68.68
C ARG A 252 -13.46 51.25 -69.14
N LEU A 253 -14.00 52.06 -68.24
CA LEU A 253 -14.49 53.42 -68.53
C LEU A 253 -13.36 54.46 -68.64
N ILE A 254 -12.13 54.13 -68.24
CA ILE A 254 -10.99 55.04 -68.29
C ILE A 254 -10.00 54.58 -69.38
N PRO A 255 -10.09 55.13 -70.61
CA PRO A 255 -9.21 54.71 -71.71
C PRO A 255 -7.74 54.97 -71.39
N ILE A 256 -6.86 54.09 -71.88
CA ILE A 256 -5.38 54.14 -71.79
C ILE A 256 -4.80 53.80 -70.41
N VAL A 257 -5.45 54.17 -69.29
CA VAL A 257 -4.93 53.93 -67.93
C VAL A 257 -5.62 52.79 -67.17
N GLY A 258 -6.79 52.33 -67.61
CA GLY A 258 -7.54 51.24 -66.95
C GLY A 258 -6.73 49.98 -66.66
N GLY A 259 -6.00 49.45 -67.65
CA GLY A 259 -5.19 48.24 -67.49
C GLY A 259 -3.94 48.42 -66.58
N ARG A 260 -3.39 49.64 -66.49
CA ARG A 260 -2.29 49.93 -65.55
C ARG A 260 -2.80 50.00 -64.11
N ILE A 261 -3.99 50.57 -63.92
CA ILE A 261 -4.64 50.65 -62.60
C ILE A 261 -5.05 49.25 -62.14
N GLU A 262 -5.54 48.40 -63.04
CA GLU A 262 -5.87 47.00 -62.76
C GLU A 262 -4.66 46.23 -62.21
N GLN A 263 -3.53 46.26 -62.92
CA GLN A 263 -2.28 45.63 -62.47
C GLN A 263 -1.78 46.21 -61.13
N GLN A 264 -1.92 47.52 -60.94
CA GLN A 264 -1.57 48.17 -59.68
C GLN A 264 -2.45 47.68 -58.52
N ILE A 265 -3.77 47.61 -58.72
CA ILE A 265 -4.74 47.14 -57.71
C ILE A 265 -4.51 45.66 -57.37
N GLN A 266 -4.27 44.82 -58.37
CA GLN A 266 -3.90 43.41 -58.19
C GLN A 266 -2.64 43.27 -57.32
N SER A 267 -1.56 44.00 -57.64
CA SER A 267 -0.32 43.97 -56.86
C SER A 267 -0.48 44.53 -55.44
N ILE A 268 -1.40 45.48 -55.24
CA ILE A 268 -1.72 46.03 -53.92
C ILE A 268 -2.55 45.02 -53.15
N GLY A 269 -3.55 44.40 -53.78
CA GLY A 269 -4.41 43.38 -53.21
C GLY A 269 -3.64 42.16 -52.75
N GLN A 270 -2.74 41.63 -53.58
CA GLN A 270 -1.88 40.52 -53.20
C GLN A 270 -1.02 40.85 -51.97
N ARG A 271 -0.29 41.98 -51.99
CA ARG A 271 0.52 42.42 -50.85
C ARG A 271 -0.31 42.70 -49.60
N LEU A 272 -1.51 43.23 -49.77
CA LEU A 272 -2.45 43.46 -48.69
C LEU A 272 -2.91 42.12 -48.08
N GLY A 273 -3.24 41.15 -48.92
CA GLY A 273 -3.59 39.79 -48.48
C GLY A 273 -2.45 39.10 -47.72
N GLU A 274 -1.23 39.19 -48.25
CA GLU A 274 -0.02 38.65 -47.60
C GLU A 274 0.24 39.31 -46.25
N ASN A 275 0.20 40.66 -46.19
CA ASN A 275 0.47 41.42 -44.96
C ASN A 275 -0.63 41.22 -43.89
N ILE A 276 -1.90 41.20 -44.29
CA ILE A 276 -3.02 40.93 -43.37
C ILE A 276 -2.88 39.51 -42.81
N SER A 277 -2.58 38.52 -43.66
CA SER A 277 -2.42 37.13 -43.23
C SER A 277 -1.25 36.98 -42.25
N ALA A 278 -0.12 37.63 -42.53
CA ALA A 278 1.03 37.63 -41.63
C ALA A 278 0.66 38.23 -40.27
N GLY A 279 -0.01 39.39 -40.26
CA GLY A 279 -0.45 40.07 -39.03
C GLY A 279 -1.52 39.31 -38.23
N LEU A 280 -2.31 38.45 -38.89
CA LEU A 280 -3.27 37.57 -38.20
C LEU A 280 -2.63 36.30 -37.62
N ILE A 281 -1.54 35.81 -38.23
CA ILE A 281 -0.83 34.61 -37.77
C ILE A 281 0.16 34.93 -36.65
N GLU A 282 0.81 36.10 -36.71
CA GLU A 282 1.85 36.52 -35.76
C GLU A 282 1.44 36.42 -34.27
N PRO A 283 0.22 36.81 -33.85
CA PRO A 283 -0.21 36.65 -32.45
C PRO A 283 -0.34 35.19 -31.97
N PHE A 284 -0.44 34.24 -32.90
CA PHE A 284 -0.51 32.80 -32.59
C PHE A 284 0.87 32.12 -32.64
N THR A 285 1.84 32.72 -33.33
CA THR A 285 3.22 32.22 -33.38
C THR A 285 4.12 32.87 -32.33
N ALA A 286 3.76 34.05 -31.84
CA ALA A 286 4.43 34.70 -30.73
C ALA A 286 4.36 33.87 -29.44
N GLY A 287 5.39 33.94 -28.60
CA GLY A 287 5.44 33.26 -27.29
C GLY A 287 6.51 32.17 -27.18
N SER A 288 6.50 31.45 -26.05
CA SER A 288 7.42 30.33 -25.77
C SER A 288 6.71 29.29 -24.89
N THR A 289 7.23 28.07 -24.83
CA THR A 289 6.59 26.99 -24.05
C THR A 289 6.42 27.32 -22.57
N GLN A 290 7.33 28.11 -21.97
CA GLN A 290 7.18 28.59 -20.58
C GLN A 290 6.20 29.76 -20.42
N ARG A 291 5.92 30.50 -21.50
CA ARG A 291 4.97 31.62 -21.53
C ARG A 291 4.15 31.56 -22.82
N PRO A 292 3.10 30.71 -22.85
CA PRO A 292 2.20 30.62 -23.98
C PRO A 292 1.56 31.98 -24.26
N ASN A 293 1.25 32.27 -25.53
CA ASN A 293 0.54 33.49 -25.88
C ASN A 293 -0.84 33.58 -25.23
N GLU A 294 -1.36 34.80 -25.12
CA GLU A 294 -2.65 35.07 -24.47
C GLU A 294 -3.81 34.35 -25.18
N ASN A 295 -3.71 34.16 -26.50
CA ASN A 295 -4.72 33.45 -27.29
C ASN A 295 -4.83 31.98 -26.88
N TYR A 296 -3.70 31.27 -26.72
CA TYR A 296 -3.68 29.87 -26.29
C TYR A 296 -4.03 29.74 -24.81
N GLN A 297 -3.67 30.69 -23.96
CA GLN A 297 -4.14 30.72 -22.58
C GLN A 297 -5.67 30.85 -22.52
N TYR A 298 -6.25 31.77 -23.30
CA TYR A 298 -7.69 31.95 -23.37
C TYR A 298 -8.42 30.72 -23.95
N ILE A 299 -7.89 30.13 -25.03
CA ILE A 299 -8.44 28.89 -25.60
C ILE A 299 -8.37 27.77 -24.56
N ALA A 300 -7.24 27.59 -23.89
CA ALA A 300 -7.07 26.55 -22.89
C ALA A 300 -7.99 26.75 -21.67
N GLU A 301 -8.18 28.00 -21.23
CA GLU A 301 -9.12 28.33 -20.15
C GLU A 301 -10.55 27.98 -20.55
N ARG A 302 -10.99 28.40 -21.75
CA ARG A 302 -12.34 28.10 -22.25
C ARG A 302 -12.56 26.61 -22.46
N VAL A 303 -11.57 25.89 -23.00
CA VAL A 303 -11.63 24.42 -23.16
C VAL A 303 -11.67 23.73 -21.80
N SER A 304 -10.87 24.19 -20.83
CA SER A 304 -10.89 23.65 -19.47
C SER A 304 -12.20 23.91 -18.75
N GLN A 305 -12.99 24.91 -19.16
CA GLN A 305 -14.30 25.26 -18.62
C GLN A 305 -15.45 24.46 -19.24
N LEU A 306 -15.23 23.78 -20.38
CA LEU A 306 -16.28 22.98 -21.02
C LEU A 306 -16.78 21.91 -20.05
N ASN A 307 -18.09 21.66 -20.09
CA ASN A 307 -18.71 20.68 -19.22
C ASN A 307 -18.19 19.28 -19.62
N ILE A 308 -17.68 18.53 -18.64
CA ILE A 308 -16.95 17.26 -18.82
C ILE A 308 -17.90 16.08 -19.16
N ASP A 309 -19.08 16.36 -19.72
CA ASP A 309 -19.95 15.34 -20.34
C ASP A 309 -19.39 14.87 -21.70
N ASN A 310 -18.08 15.00 -21.91
CA ASN A 310 -17.41 14.49 -23.09
C ASN A 310 -16.94 13.07 -22.82
N GLN A 311 -17.65 12.11 -23.42
CA GLN A 311 -17.39 10.67 -23.32
C GLN A 311 -15.91 10.30 -23.53
N TYR A 312 -15.19 11.03 -24.40
CA TYR A 312 -13.77 10.74 -24.67
C TYR A 312 -12.83 11.12 -23.52
N LEU A 313 -13.13 12.21 -22.80
CA LEU A 313 -12.34 12.62 -21.63
C LEU A 313 -12.57 11.65 -20.46
N GLU A 314 -13.82 11.21 -20.32
CA GLU A 314 -14.21 10.20 -19.34
C GLU A 314 -13.47 8.88 -19.57
N GLU A 315 -13.47 8.36 -20.80
CA GLU A 315 -12.76 7.14 -21.19
C GLU A 315 -11.25 7.25 -20.97
N LEU A 316 -10.65 8.42 -21.26
CA LEU A 316 -9.23 8.65 -21.03
C LEU A 316 -8.88 8.62 -19.53
N VAL A 317 -9.63 9.35 -18.70
CA VAL A 317 -9.36 9.39 -17.25
C VAL A 317 -9.59 8.01 -16.63
N GLU A 318 -10.65 7.32 -17.04
CA GLU A 318 -10.95 5.96 -16.61
C GLU A 318 -9.81 5.00 -16.97
N SER A 319 -9.32 5.05 -18.20
CA SER A 319 -8.18 4.24 -18.67
C SER A 319 -6.92 4.49 -17.83
N VAL A 320 -6.56 5.77 -17.62
CA VAL A 320 -5.37 6.15 -16.84
C VAL A 320 -5.48 5.69 -15.38
N VAL A 321 -6.65 5.83 -14.77
CA VAL A 321 -6.88 5.38 -13.39
C VAL A 321 -6.79 3.85 -13.30
N PHE A 322 -7.40 3.12 -14.23
CA PHE A 322 -7.32 1.65 -14.21
C PHE A 322 -5.92 1.12 -14.48
N GLU A 323 -5.18 1.74 -15.41
CA GLU A 323 -3.80 1.37 -15.69
C GLU A 323 -2.90 1.65 -14.48
N SER A 324 -3.11 2.79 -13.79
CA SER A 324 -2.41 3.11 -12.55
C SER A 324 -2.70 2.10 -11.43
N LEU A 325 -3.97 1.74 -11.23
CA LEU A 325 -4.37 0.70 -10.26
C LEU A 325 -3.74 -0.66 -10.61
N GLU A 326 -3.64 -0.98 -11.90
CA GLU A 326 -3.00 -2.22 -12.36
C GLU A 326 -1.49 -2.21 -12.12
N ALA A 327 -0.82 -1.09 -12.38
CA ALA A 327 0.61 -0.92 -12.11
C ALA A 327 0.90 -1.11 -10.62
N ILE A 328 0.10 -0.50 -9.73
CA ILE A 328 0.22 -0.68 -8.28
C ILE A 328 0.00 -2.15 -7.91
N ARG A 329 -1.02 -2.81 -8.47
CA ARG A 329 -1.27 -4.24 -8.23
C ARG A 329 -0.10 -5.12 -8.66
N LYS A 330 0.54 -4.82 -9.80
CA LYS A 330 1.72 -5.56 -10.28
C LYS A 330 2.90 -5.40 -9.32
N GLN A 331 3.11 -4.18 -8.82
CA GLN A 331 4.17 -3.90 -7.85
C GLN A 331 3.97 -4.66 -6.52
N VAL A 332 2.74 -4.69 -6.00
CA VAL A 332 2.40 -5.39 -4.74
C VAL A 332 2.57 -6.91 -4.86
N LYS A 333 2.45 -7.47 -6.07
CA LYS A 333 2.70 -8.91 -6.28
C LYS A 333 4.19 -9.29 -6.23
N VAL A 334 5.11 -8.31 -6.22
CA VAL A 334 6.55 -8.57 -6.13
C VAL A 334 6.91 -8.89 -4.67
N LYS A 335 7.24 -10.16 -4.42
CA LYS A 335 7.53 -10.68 -3.07
C LYS A 335 8.93 -10.28 -2.60
N GLN A 336 9.02 -9.43 -1.59
CA GLN A 336 10.27 -8.95 -0.99
C GLN A 336 11.01 -10.08 -0.27
N TRP A 337 10.30 -10.97 0.43
CA TRP A 337 10.93 -12.09 1.12
C TRP A 337 11.65 -13.07 0.17
N GLN A 338 11.18 -13.22 -1.07
CA GLN A 338 11.84 -14.04 -2.08
C GLN A 338 13.17 -13.44 -2.52
N GLN A 339 13.24 -12.11 -2.62
CA GLN A 339 14.48 -11.39 -2.93
C GLN A 339 15.51 -11.57 -1.81
N ILE A 340 15.09 -11.47 -0.55
CA ILE A 340 15.96 -11.67 0.62
C ILE A 340 16.55 -13.09 0.63
N LEU A 341 15.76 -14.11 0.30
CA LEU A 341 16.25 -15.49 0.20
C LEU A 341 17.24 -15.67 -0.96
N GLN A 342 16.96 -15.08 -2.11
CA GLN A 342 17.88 -15.13 -3.25
C GLN A 342 19.19 -14.41 -2.94
N GLU A 343 19.16 -13.29 -2.22
CA GLU A 343 20.34 -12.55 -1.79
C GLU A 343 21.15 -13.36 -0.77
N SER A 344 20.50 -14.02 0.20
CA SER A 344 21.21 -14.91 1.15
C SER A 344 21.84 -16.10 0.46
N ASP A 345 21.13 -16.77 -0.47
CA ASP A 345 21.66 -17.91 -1.22
C ASP A 345 22.85 -17.51 -2.12
N GLN A 346 22.86 -16.28 -2.64
CA GLN A 346 23.97 -15.76 -3.43
C GLN A 346 25.19 -15.41 -2.57
N LEU A 347 24.99 -14.94 -1.34
CA LEU A 347 26.07 -14.65 -0.40
C LEU A 347 26.72 -15.95 0.09
N ASP A 348 25.92 -16.98 0.38
CA ASP A 348 26.44 -18.29 0.80
C ASP A 348 27.25 -18.95 -0.33
N LYS A 349 26.78 -18.88 -1.59
CA LYS A 349 27.53 -19.36 -2.77
C LYS A 349 28.82 -18.61 -3.08
N LYS A 350 28.99 -17.39 -2.57
CA LYS A 350 30.24 -16.60 -2.71
C LYS A 350 31.23 -16.86 -1.57
N ALA A 351 30.77 -17.48 -0.49
CA ALA A 351 31.56 -17.79 0.69
C ALA A 351 32.14 -19.23 0.65
N GLU A 352 31.56 -20.12 -0.15
CA GLU A 352 32.18 -21.36 -0.67
C GLU A 352 33.16 -21.06 -1.81
#